data_AF-A0A6P3XHG0-F1
#
_entry.id   AF-A0A6P3XHG0-F1
#
_cell.length_a   1.000
_cell.length_b   1.000
_cell.length_c   1.000
_cell.angle_alpha   90.00
_cell.angle_beta   90.00
_cell.angle_gamma   90.00
#
_symmetry.space_group_name_H-M   'P 1'
#
loop_
_entity.id
_entity.type
_entity.pdbx_description
1 polymer ?
#
loop_
_entity_poly.entity_id
_entity_poly.type
_entity_poly.pdbx_seq_one_letter_code
_entity_poly.pdbx_strand_id
1 'polypeptide(L)'
;MDDTRLHKYYRISGHGSDSLIYWFLNTDHNLRRFFNLNAYCGTVTFVTFVFAVIMAVCSIVSVRTVMSNDTLFRELLEKAEKKLPRMESVVSIIPPYKCIHKHLQRMSVFQEKTKKMLCKEHLELEIMNSKMSCIEKLLKPEEQSEWRRSRSPKVYYRPINVETSK
;
A
#
# COMPACT_ATOMS: atom_id res chain seq x y z
N MET A 1 -62.26 -28.06 -38.00
CA MET A 1 -61.96 -27.75 -39.42
C MET A 1 -61.21 -28.95 -39.95
N ASP A 2 -61.72 -29.59 -41.01
CA ASP A 2 -61.45 -30.99 -41.37
C ASP A 2 -59.98 -31.31 -41.73
N ASP A 3 -59.31 -32.05 -40.86
CA ASP A 3 -57.92 -32.52 -40.95
C ASP A 3 -57.65 -33.41 -42.18
N THR A 4 -58.69 -34.11 -42.65
CA THR A 4 -58.61 -35.04 -43.78
C THR A 4 -58.47 -34.35 -45.13
N ARG A 5 -58.93 -33.10 -45.27
CA ARG A 5 -58.81 -32.33 -46.52
C ARG A 5 -57.41 -31.77 -46.73
N LEU A 6 -56.78 -31.28 -45.66
CA LEU A 6 -55.39 -30.79 -45.68
C LEU A 6 -54.41 -31.93 -45.97
N HIS A 7 -54.59 -33.08 -45.32
CA HIS A 7 -53.75 -34.26 -45.59
C HIS A 7 -53.85 -34.70 -47.05
N LYS A 8 -55.05 -34.65 -47.65
CA LYS A 8 -55.26 -35.06 -49.04
C LYS A 8 -54.63 -34.10 -50.05
N TYR A 9 -54.58 -32.81 -49.76
CA TYR A 9 -54.00 -31.79 -50.66
C TYR A 9 -52.47 -31.85 -50.71
N TYR A 10 -51.81 -31.97 -49.56
CA TYR A 10 -50.35 -31.92 -49.46
C TYR A 10 -49.65 -33.28 -49.68
N ARG A 11 -50.39 -34.40 -49.65
CA ARG A 11 -49.85 -35.75 -49.91
C ARG A 11 -49.58 -36.02 -51.39
N ILE A 12 -50.22 -35.27 -52.30
CA ILE A 12 -50.11 -35.48 -53.76
C ILE A 12 -48.86 -34.78 -54.33
N SER A 13 -48.40 -33.67 -53.73
CA SER A 13 -47.19 -32.97 -54.14
C SER A 13 -45.94 -33.62 -53.52
N GLY A 14 -45.56 -34.78 -54.05
CA GLY A 14 -44.33 -35.47 -53.69
C GLY A 14 -43.10 -34.60 -53.97
N HIS A 15 -42.39 -34.24 -52.91
CA HIS A 15 -41.03 -33.65 -52.90
C HIS A 15 -40.92 -32.18 -53.35
N GLY A 16 -41.52 -31.28 -52.56
CA GLY A 16 -41.30 -29.83 -52.64
C GLY A 16 -41.54 -29.13 -51.30
N SER A 17 -41.37 -27.81 -51.25
CA SER A 17 -41.65 -26.92 -50.10
C SER A 17 -43.01 -27.16 -49.45
N ASP A 18 -43.97 -27.69 -50.21
CA ASP A 18 -45.31 -28.07 -49.75
C ASP A 18 -45.29 -29.15 -48.65
N SER A 19 -44.31 -30.06 -48.67
CA SER A 19 -44.13 -31.04 -47.59
C SER A 19 -43.64 -30.38 -46.29
N LEU A 20 -42.85 -29.30 -46.39
CA LEU A 20 -42.40 -28.54 -45.22
C LEU A 20 -43.55 -27.70 -44.66
N ILE A 21 -44.38 -27.13 -45.52
CA ILE A 21 -45.59 -26.39 -45.12
C ILE A 21 -46.56 -27.33 -44.40
N TYR A 22 -46.75 -28.55 -44.90
CA TYR A 22 -47.56 -29.56 -44.23
C TYR A 22 -47.00 -29.95 -42.85
N TRP A 23 -45.69 -30.19 -42.75
CA TRP A 23 -45.04 -30.48 -41.46
C TRP A 23 -45.16 -29.31 -40.48
N PHE A 24 -45.00 -28.08 -40.96
CA PHE A 24 -45.16 -26.87 -40.15
C PHE A 24 -46.59 -26.73 -39.63
N LEU A 25 -47.60 -26.84 -40.49
CA LEU A 25 -49.02 -26.77 -40.12
C LEU A 25 -49.42 -27.87 -39.15
N ASN A 26 -48.95 -29.10 -39.36
CA ASN A 26 -49.20 -30.23 -38.46
C ASN A 26 -48.52 -30.03 -37.10
N THR A 27 -47.29 -29.50 -37.09
CA THR A 27 -46.56 -29.22 -35.84
C THR A 27 -47.20 -28.07 -35.07
N ASP A 28 -47.64 -27.01 -35.75
CA ASP A 28 -48.40 -25.90 -35.17
C ASP A 28 -49.75 -26.37 -34.60
N HIS A 29 -50.47 -27.25 -35.30
CA HIS A 29 -51.70 -27.87 -34.79
C HIS A 29 -51.44 -28.69 -33.52
N ASN A 30 -50.41 -29.54 -33.52
CA ASN A 30 -50.05 -30.34 -32.36
C ASN A 30 -49.62 -29.48 -31.18
N LEU A 31 -48.82 -28.42 -31.40
CA LEU A 31 -48.44 -27.46 -30.36
C LEU A 31 -49.66 -26.75 -29.76
N ARG A 32 -50.59 -26.27 -30.59
CA ARG A 32 -51.85 -25.65 -30.12
C ARG A 32 -52.67 -26.60 -29.26
N ARG A 33 -52.69 -27.89 -29.62
CA ARG A 33 -53.39 -28.95 -28.87
C ARG A 33 -52.70 -29.28 -27.54
N PHE A 34 -51.37 -29.39 -27.50
CA PHE A 34 -50.64 -29.68 -26.28
C PHE A 34 -50.74 -28.57 -25.23
N PHE A 35 -50.85 -27.32 -25.66
CA PHE A 35 -50.92 -26.16 -24.77
C PHE A 35 -52.35 -25.63 -24.52
N ASN A 36 -53.40 -26.29 -25.05
CA ASN A 36 -54.82 -25.88 -24.94
C ASN A 36 -55.06 -24.41 -25.34
N LEU A 37 -54.47 -23.96 -26.44
CA LEU A 37 -54.48 -22.55 -26.85
C LEU A 37 -55.59 -22.27 -27.86
N ASN A 38 -56.39 -21.22 -27.61
CA ASN A 38 -57.40 -20.74 -28.56
C ASN A 38 -56.75 -20.19 -29.85
N ALA A 39 -57.51 -20.15 -30.95
CA ALA A 39 -57.05 -19.88 -32.32
C ALA A 39 -56.17 -18.62 -32.52
N TYR A 40 -56.27 -17.63 -31.64
CA TYR A 40 -55.50 -16.38 -31.66
C TYR A 40 -54.20 -16.38 -30.83
N CYS A 41 -53.92 -17.45 -30.07
CA CYS A 41 -52.81 -17.48 -29.11
C CYS A 41 -51.58 -18.25 -29.62
N GLY A 42 -51.70 -19.01 -30.71
CA GLY A 42 -50.64 -19.91 -31.22
C GLY A 42 -49.33 -19.20 -31.60
N THR A 43 -49.40 -18.04 -32.27
CA THR A 43 -48.20 -17.29 -32.67
C THR A 43 -47.46 -16.74 -31.45
N VAL A 44 -48.19 -16.23 -30.46
CA VAL A 44 -47.59 -15.70 -29.22
C VAL A 44 -46.90 -16.82 -28.45
N THR A 45 -47.53 -17.99 -28.34
CA THR A 45 -46.93 -19.13 -27.64
C THR A 45 -45.76 -19.76 -28.38
N PHE A 46 -45.78 -19.73 -29.71
CA PHE A 46 -44.64 -20.17 -30.51
C PHE A 46 -43.45 -19.23 -30.29
N VAL A 47 -43.68 -17.91 -30.32
CA VAL A 47 -42.64 -16.91 -30.05
C VAL A 47 -42.11 -17.06 -28.61
N THR A 48 -42.97 -17.22 -27.61
CA THR A 48 -42.51 -17.42 -26.22
C THR A 48 -41.77 -18.73 -26.04
N PHE A 49 -42.17 -19.81 -26.71
CA PHE A 49 -41.44 -21.08 -26.70
C PHE A 49 -40.06 -20.95 -27.33
N VAL A 50 -39.95 -20.28 -28.49
CA VAL A 50 -38.66 -20.00 -29.13
C VAL A 50 -37.77 -19.16 -28.22
N PHE A 51 -38.32 -18.11 -27.58
CA PHE A 51 -37.57 -17.33 -26.59
C PHE A 51 -37.13 -18.17 -25.38
N ALA A 52 -37.97 -19.07 -24.88
CA ALA A 52 -37.61 -19.96 -23.78
C ALA A 52 -36.47 -20.91 -24.17
N VAL A 53 -36.50 -21.45 -25.39
CA VAL A 53 -35.42 -22.29 -25.93
C VAL A 53 -34.13 -21.50 -26.07
N ILE A 54 -34.18 -20.28 -26.62
CA ILE A 54 -33.01 -19.40 -26.74
C ILE A 54 -32.42 -19.11 -25.36
N MET A 55 -33.25 -18.73 -24.38
CA MET A 55 -32.81 -18.46 -23.01
C MET A 55 -32.20 -19.69 -22.34
N ALA A 56 -32.77 -20.87 -22.54
CA ALA A 56 -32.23 -22.13 -22.02
C ALA A 56 -30.85 -22.45 -22.63
N VAL A 57 -30.70 -22.29 -23.95
CA VAL A 57 -29.42 -22.50 -24.64
C VAL A 57 -28.37 -21.48 -24.18
N CYS A 58 -28.72 -20.20 -24.12
CA CYS A 58 -27.85 -19.15 -23.61
C CYS A 58 -27.42 -19.39 -22.16
N SER A 59 -28.32 -19.87 -21.31
CA SER A 59 -28.00 -20.25 -19.92
C SER A 59 -26.99 -21.40 -19.86
N ILE A 60 -27.19 -22.46 -20.64
CA ILE A 60 -26.27 -23.60 -20.68
C ILE A 60 -24.88 -23.19 -21.18
N VAL A 61 -24.82 -22.37 -22.24
CA VAL A 61 -23.55 -21.86 -22.77
C VAL A 61 -22.86 -20.96 -21.74
N SER A 62 -23.60 -20.07 -21.07
CA SER A 62 -23.06 -19.17 -20.06
C SER A 62 -22.46 -19.95 -18.89
N VAL A 63 -23.16 -20.96 -18.37
CA VAL A 63 -22.66 -21.82 -17.29
C VAL A 63 -21.38 -22.55 -17.72
N ARG A 64 -21.32 -23.08 -18.95
CA ARG A 64 -20.11 -23.73 -19.47
C ARG A 64 -18.93 -22.76 -19.57
N THR A 65 -19.17 -21.53 -20.02
CA THR A 65 -18.10 -20.50 -20.09
C THR A 65 -17.61 -20.09 -18.71
N VAL A 66 -18.50 -19.95 -17.72
CA VAL A 66 -18.13 -19.66 -16.33
C VAL A 66 -17.28 -20.79 -15.76
N MET A 67 -17.70 -22.05 -15.94
CA MET A 67 -16.92 -23.20 -15.47
C MET A 67 -15.53 -23.28 -16.11
N SER A 68 -15.43 -23.04 -17.43
CA SER A 68 -14.14 -23.03 -18.13
C SER A 68 -13.24 -21.87 -17.69
N ASN A 69 -13.83 -20.72 -17.38
CA ASN A 69 -13.08 -19.56 -16.88
C ASN A 69 -12.59 -19.80 -15.45
N ASP A 70 -13.40 -20.45 -14.61
CA ASP A 70 -12.99 -20.84 -13.25
C ASP A 70 -11.83 -21.83 -13.27
N THR A 71 -11.83 -22.81 -14.19
CA THR A 71 -10.71 -23.75 -14.32
C THR A 71 -9.44 -23.03 -14.79
N LEU A 72 -9.55 -22.14 -15.77
CA LEU A 72 -8.41 -21.33 -16.24
C LEU A 72 -7.90 -20.39 -15.14
N PHE A 73 -8.80 -19.78 -14.37
CA PHE A 73 -8.44 -18.92 -13.25
C PHE A 73 -7.67 -19.71 -12.18
N ARG A 74 -8.13 -20.92 -11.83
CA ARG A 74 -7.42 -21.80 -10.88
C ARG A 74 -6.03 -22.20 -11.39
N GLU A 75 -5.90 -22.55 -12.66
CA GLU A 75 -4.59 -22.86 -13.24
C GLU A 75 -3.65 -21.65 -13.26
N LEU A 76 -4.17 -20.47 -13.57
CA LEU A 76 -3.41 -19.23 -13.53
C LEU A 76 -2.99 -18.87 -12.10
N LEU A 77 -3.89 -19.07 -11.12
CA LEU A 77 -3.60 -18.88 -9.71
C LEU A 77 -2.51 -19.84 -9.23
N GLU A 78 -2.59 -21.12 -9.58
CA GLU A 78 -1.59 -22.12 -9.21
C GLU A 78 -0.22 -21.81 -9.87
N LYS A 79 -0.22 -21.39 -11.14
CA LYS A 79 1.01 -20.93 -11.83
C LYS A 79 1.56 -19.65 -11.21
N ALA A 80 0.70 -18.74 -10.75
CA ALA A 80 1.11 -17.52 -10.07
C ALA A 80 1.69 -17.82 -8.69
N GLU A 81 1.08 -18.73 -7.93
CA GLU A 81 1.54 -19.16 -6.61
C GLU A 81 2.89 -19.88 -6.69
N LYS A 82 3.08 -20.75 -7.69
CA LYS A 82 4.39 -21.38 -8.00
C LYS A 82 5.47 -20.38 -8.41
N LYS A 83 5.10 -19.27 -9.05
CA LYS A 83 6.03 -18.22 -9.50
C LYS A 83 6.27 -17.12 -8.48
N LEU A 84 5.39 -16.93 -7.50
CA LEU A 84 5.50 -15.92 -6.45
C LEU A 84 6.39 -16.46 -5.31
N PRO A 85 7.66 -16.04 -5.20
CA PRO A 85 8.53 -16.48 -4.13
C PRO A 85 8.33 -15.51 -2.97
N ARG A 86 7.17 -15.54 -2.27
CA ARG A 86 6.86 -14.44 -1.36
C ARG A 86 6.39 -14.77 0.04
N MET A 87 6.16 -16.02 0.41
CA MET A 87 5.88 -16.32 1.81
C MET A 87 7.14 -16.75 2.58
N GLU A 88 7.90 -17.72 2.07
CA GLU A 88 9.12 -18.19 2.73
C GLU A 88 10.28 -17.17 2.69
N SER A 89 10.42 -16.42 1.58
CA SER A 89 11.46 -15.38 1.44
C SER A 89 11.20 -14.18 2.34
N VAL A 90 9.93 -13.85 2.62
CA VAL A 90 9.59 -12.77 3.55
C VAL A 90 9.81 -13.22 4.99
N VAL A 91 9.47 -14.47 5.32
CA VAL A 91 9.71 -15.06 6.65
C VAL A 91 11.20 -15.11 6.98
N SER A 92 12.10 -15.32 6.00
CA SER A 92 13.55 -15.27 6.23
C SER A 92 14.12 -13.86 6.41
N ILE A 93 13.43 -12.81 5.94
CA ILE A 93 13.83 -11.40 6.08
C ILE A 93 13.36 -10.78 7.42
N ILE A 94 12.29 -11.31 8.03
CA ILE A 94 11.73 -10.79 9.29
C ILE A 94 12.74 -10.84 10.46
N PRO A 95 13.48 -11.95 10.71
CA PRO A 95 14.45 -11.99 11.80
C PRO A 95 15.63 -11.02 11.61
N PRO A 96 16.27 -10.92 10.42
CA PRO A 96 17.29 -9.91 10.14
C PRO A 96 16.80 -8.47 10.37
N TYR A 97 15.59 -8.14 9.91
CA TYR A 97 15.01 -6.81 10.10
C TYR A 97 14.82 -6.47 11.59
N LYS A 98 14.33 -7.41 12.39
CA LYS A 98 14.16 -7.23 13.85
C LYS A 98 15.49 -7.02 14.56
N CYS A 99 16.53 -7.75 14.17
CA CYS A 99 17.88 -7.58 14.70
C CYS A 99 18.47 -6.20 14.35
N ILE A 100 18.35 -5.78 13.09
CA ILE A 100 18.81 -4.46 12.63
C ILE A 100 18.07 -3.34 13.37
N HIS A 101 16.74 -3.42 13.47
CA HIS A 101 15.93 -2.43 14.17
C HIS A 101 16.33 -2.30 15.65
N LYS A 102 16.53 -3.43 16.34
CA LYS A 102 17.00 -3.43 17.74
C LYS A 102 18.40 -2.84 17.88
N HIS A 103 19.28 -3.08 16.91
CA HIS A 103 20.62 -2.51 16.91
C HIS A 103 20.58 -0.99 16.69
N LEU A 104 19.78 -0.51 15.74
CA LEU A 104 19.58 0.92 15.49
C LEU A 104 19.00 1.64 16.71
N GLN A 105 18.01 1.04 17.38
CA GLN A 105 17.44 1.58 18.61
C GLN A 105 18.45 1.65 19.76
N ARG A 106 19.34 0.66 19.89
CA ARG A 106 20.44 0.73 20.87
C ARG A 106 21.43 1.82 20.49
N MET A 107 21.78 1.92 19.22
CA MET A 107 22.74 2.89 18.71
C MET A 107 22.27 4.33 18.93
N SER A 108 20.98 4.63 18.77
CA SER A 108 20.44 5.97 19.05
C SER A 108 20.59 6.35 20.53
N VAL A 109 20.33 5.41 21.45
CA VAL A 109 20.54 5.62 22.90
C VAL A 109 22.03 5.84 23.23
N PHE A 110 22.93 5.08 22.59
CA PHE A 110 24.37 5.30 22.74
C PHE A 110 24.79 6.68 22.26
N GLN A 111 24.35 7.09 21.07
CA GLN A 111 24.66 8.42 20.53
C GLN A 111 24.19 9.54 21.45
N GLU A 112 22.99 9.43 22.02
CA GLU A 112 22.48 10.44 22.96
C GLU A 112 23.32 10.51 24.24
N LYS A 113 23.73 9.35 24.78
CA LYS A 113 24.63 9.31 25.94
C LYS A 113 26.00 9.91 25.64
N THR A 114 26.57 9.62 24.48
CA THR A 114 27.86 10.19 24.05
C THR A 114 27.77 11.69 23.88
N LYS A 115 26.67 12.22 23.32
CA LYS A 115 26.45 13.68 23.23
C LYS A 115 26.40 14.35 24.61
N LYS A 116 25.70 13.74 25.58
CA LYS A 116 25.64 14.24 26.96
C LYS A 116 27.01 14.23 27.64
N MET A 117 27.78 13.16 27.45
CA MET A 117 29.16 13.07 27.95
C MET A 117 30.06 14.14 27.33
N LEU A 118 30.02 14.32 26.00
CA LEU A 118 30.80 15.36 25.31
C LEU A 118 30.46 16.77 25.81
N CYS A 119 29.18 17.06 26.06
CA CYS A 119 28.76 18.35 26.61
C CYS A 119 29.34 18.58 28.02
N LYS A 120 29.38 17.53 28.85
CA LYS A 120 29.98 17.59 30.19
C LYS A 120 31.48 17.88 30.11
N GLU A 121 32.22 17.11 29.31
CA GLU A 121 33.67 17.31 29.12
C GLU A 121 33.98 18.71 28.57
N HIS A 122 33.18 19.20 27.61
CA HIS A 122 33.31 20.56 27.09
C HIS A 122 33.17 21.61 28.19
N LEU A 123 32.17 21.46 29.07
CA LEU A 123 31.93 22.39 30.17
C LEU A 123 33.08 22.35 31.21
N GLU A 124 33.64 21.16 31.48
CA GLU A 124 34.83 21.04 32.34
C GLU A 124 36.06 21.74 31.73
N LEU A 125 36.27 21.61 30.42
CA LEU A 125 37.33 22.33 29.70
C LEU A 125 37.12 23.85 29.73
N GLU A 126 35.90 24.33 29.59
CA GLU A 126 35.58 25.75 29.66
C GLU A 126 35.83 26.33 31.06
N ILE A 127 35.45 25.59 32.10
CA ILE A 127 35.77 25.95 33.49
C ILE A 127 37.30 25.99 33.68
N MET A 128 38.03 25.00 33.18
CA MET A 128 39.49 24.99 33.28
C MET A 128 40.11 26.18 32.53
N ASN A 129 39.61 26.50 31.34
CA ASN A 129 40.07 27.63 30.54
C ASN A 129 39.80 28.98 31.24
N SER A 130 38.62 29.15 31.85
CA SER A 130 38.30 30.35 32.62
C SER A 130 39.20 30.51 33.86
N LYS A 131 39.52 29.41 34.57
CA LYS A 131 40.49 29.40 35.66
C LYS A 131 41.88 29.77 35.17
N MET A 132 42.32 29.20 34.06
CA MET A 132 43.63 29.50 33.46
C MET A 132 43.71 30.98 33.04
N SER A 133 42.67 31.52 32.41
CA SER A 133 42.59 32.95 32.05
C SER A 133 42.63 33.86 33.29
N CYS A 134 41.97 33.47 34.38
CA CYS A 134 42.05 34.20 35.65
C CYS A 134 43.47 34.19 36.21
N ILE A 135 44.14 33.03 36.21
CA ILE A 135 45.53 32.90 36.62
C ILE A 135 46.45 33.76 35.74
N GLU A 136 46.26 33.74 34.42
CA GLU A 136 47.03 34.56 33.47
C GLU A 136 46.88 36.07 33.78
N LYS A 137 45.65 36.53 34.07
CA LYS A 137 45.39 37.92 34.48
C LYS A 137 46.07 38.28 35.81
N LEU A 138 46.14 37.35 36.76
CA LEU A 138 46.84 37.55 38.03
C LEU A 138 48.37 37.53 37.88
N LEU A 139 48.89 36.76 36.93
CA LEU A 139 50.32 36.61 36.64
C LEU A 139 50.88 37.67 35.70
N LYS A 140 50.05 38.49 35.04
CA LYS A 140 50.47 39.67 34.27
C LYS A 140 50.38 40.93 35.16
N PRO A 141 51.44 41.29 35.91
CA PRO A 141 51.44 42.44 36.82
C PRO A 141 51.44 43.80 36.12
N GLU A 142 51.61 43.86 34.80
CA GLU A 142 51.77 45.12 34.07
C GLU A 142 50.49 45.99 34.10
N GLU A 143 49.30 45.39 34.07
CA GLU A 143 48.02 46.13 34.14
C GLU A 143 47.55 46.47 35.57
N GLN A 144 48.02 45.75 36.61
CA GLN A 144 47.71 46.05 38.03
C GLN A 144 48.67 47.07 38.68
N SER A 145 49.67 47.54 37.94
CA SER A 145 50.69 48.47 38.43
C SER A 145 50.11 49.83 38.84
N GLU A 146 48.96 50.25 38.30
CA GLU A 146 48.30 51.50 38.69
C GLU A 146 47.64 51.42 40.08
N TRP A 147 47.01 50.29 40.41
CA TRP A 147 46.37 50.08 41.72
C TRP A 147 47.37 49.80 42.84
N ARG A 148 48.54 49.20 42.55
CA ARG A 148 49.62 49.02 43.54
C ARG A 148 50.48 50.28 43.76
N ARG A 149 50.57 51.19 42.78
CA ARG A 149 51.33 52.46 42.93
C ARG A 149 50.74 53.41 43.96
N SER A 150 49.45 53.29 44.31
CA SER A 150 48.78 54.21 45.24
C SER A 150 48.86 53.81 46.72
N ARG A 151 49.40 52.62 47.05
CA ARG A 151 49.45 52.09 48.44
C ARG A 151 50.86 51.84 48.98
N SER A 152 51.91 52.42 48.40
CA SER A 152 53.19 52.47 49.10
C SER A 152 53.08 53.38 50.33
N PRO A 153 53.56 52.99 51.53
CA PRO A 153 53.54 53.86 52.70
C PRO A 153 54.23 55.19 52.36
N LYS A 154 53.54 56.31 52.52
CA LYS A 154 54.17 57.63 52.41
C LYS A 154 55.17 57.75 53.56
N VAL A 155 56.42 57.43 53.28
CA VAL A 155 57.54 57.66 54.20
C VAL A 155 57.69 59.18 54.32
N TYR A 156 57.18 59.74 55.43
CA TYR A 156 57.45 61.13 55.79
C TYR A 156 58.91 61.22 56.22
N TYR A 157 59.79 61.59 55.30
CA TYR A 157 61.16 61.96 55.65
C TYR A 157 61.14 63.33 56.34
N ARG A 158 61.54 63.38 57.61
CA ARG A 158 61.85 64.64 58.30
C ARG A 158 63.30 65.00 57.94
N PRO A 159 63.57 66.11 57.25
CA PRO A 159 64.95 66.52 56.99
C PRO A 159 65.62 66.88 58.31
N ILE A 160 66.70 66.17 58.64
CA ILE A 160 67.63 66.55 59.69
C ILE A 160 68.64 67.47 59.01
N ASN A 161 68.66 68.75 59.40
CA ASN A 161 69.58 69.75 58.89
C ASN A 161 71.03 69.27 59.12
N VAL A 162 71.76 69.02 58.05
CA VAL A 162 73.21 68.81 58.07
C VAL A 162 73.88 70.15 57.79
N GLU A 163 74.46 70.69 58.86
CA GLU A 163 75.69 71.48 58.98
C GLU A 163 75.86 72.80 58.20
N THR A 164 76.03 73.88 58.96
CA THR A 164 76.97 74.95 58.60
C THR A 164 78.07 75.00 59.66
N SER A 165 79.25 74.49 59.30
CA SER A 165 80.52 74.82 59.95
C SER A 165 81.02 76.17 59.42
N LYS A 166 81.09 77.17 60.30
CA LYS A 166 82.21 78.11 60.49
C LYS A 166 81.90 79.06 61.64
#